data_AF-A0A812KPR1-F1
#
_entry.id   AF-A0A812KPR1-F1
#
_cell.length_a   1.000
_cell.length_b   1.000
_cell.length_c   1.000
_cell.angle_alpha   90.00
_cell.angle_beta   90.00
_cell.angle_gamma   90.00
#
_symmetry.space_group_name_H-M   'P 1'
#
loop_
_entity.id
_entity.type
_entity.pdbx_description
1 polymer ?
#
loop_
_entity_poly.entity_id
_entity_poly.type
_entity_poly.pdbx_seq_one_letter_code
_entity_poly.pdbx_strand_id
1 'polypeptide(L)'
;MGLLRLVLLGFAATGAEGAACNPVDSCPQLSDGLYCPVNDVTEHADINRDVALIKSYLAEDPMNYAMAKEVYTMGNFSSKGAGNMRTLQDLALKDMTVSGKYTNVFYSGALSLYGSISAIWHDYIIACLDNTGMCKDKSDSFRQYVINKALIGVVTAYATYEFGAAVWKGANGETADGQAAYAWDEGAAFYIGNIAPVVGDGITGGAPGNLYSPYEFNWKRDFDYPDGTNTHAEAVKILNYGLINLRGAAYNGDNVKAAELGMYKIFSIARNPQRHQVC
;
A
#
# COMPACT_ATOMS: atom_id res chain seq x y z
N MET A 1 40.55 -18.21 21.05
CA MET A 1 41.03 -17.23 20.05
C MET A 1 40.86 -17.86 18.68
N GLY A 2 40.09 -17.38 17.71
CA GLY A 2 39.21 -16.23 17.63
C GLY A 2 38.01 -16.56 16.75
N LEU A 3 36.92 -15.83 17.02
CA LEU A 3 35.64 -15.88 16.31
C LEU A 3 35.79 -15.37 14.88
N LEU A 4 35.32 -16.15 13.90
CA LEU A 4 35.13 -15.72 12.52
C LEU A 4 33.99 -14.68 12.49
N ARG A 5 34.33 -13.39 12.47
CA ARG A 5 33.36 -12.30 12.26
C ARG A 5 32.92 -12.30 10.81
N LEU A 6 31.65 -12.61 10.60
CA LEU A 6 30.91 -12.38 9.35
C LEU A 6 30.94 -10.88 9.05
N VAL A 7 31.62 -10.48 7.99
CA VAL A 7 31.63 -9.10 7.49
C VAL A 7 30.29 -8.87 6.79
N LEU A 8 29.33 -8.27 7.50
CA LEU A 8 28.16 -7.66 6.89
C LEU A 8 28.66 -6.42 6.12
N LEU A 9 28.64 -6.48 4.80
CA LEU A 9 28.81 -5.32 3.94
C LEU A 9 27.64 -4.37 4.18
N GLY A 10 27.86 -3.41 5.07
CA GLY A 10 27.01 -2.23 5.19
C GLY A 10 27.15 -1.40 3.91
N PHE A 11 26.12 -1.41 3.07
CA PHE A 11 25.95 -0.37 2.08
C PHE A 11 25.52 0.90 2.84
N ALA A 12 26.51 1.67 3.27
CA ALA A 12 26.30 3.07 3.58
C ALA A 12 25.89 3.75 2.27
N ALA A 13 24.62 4.11 2.16
CA ALA A 13 24.15 5.05 1.14
C ALA A 13 24.76 6.43 1.46
N THR A 14 26.04 6.60 1.15
CA THR A 14 26.69 7.91 1.12
C THR A 14 26.16 8.66 -0.10
N GLY A 15 25.06 9.38 0.09
CA GLY A 15 24.41 10.17 -0.96
C GLY A 15 23.02 10.71 -0.61
N ALA A 16 22.50 10.50 0.60
CA ALA A 16 21.16 10.96 1.00
C ALA A 16 21.23 12.09 2.05
N GLU A 17 21.91 13.18 1.74
CA GLU A 17 21.72 14.46 2.41
C GLU A 17 21.44 15.53 1.36
N GLY A 18 20.17 15.89 1.20
CA GLY A 18 19.67 16.90 0.26
C GLY A 18 18.55 16.33 -0.62
N ALA A 19 17.29 16.68 -0.50
CA ALA A 19 16.63 17.70 0.30
C ALA A 19 15.40 17.06 0.95
N ALA A 20 15.23 17.23 2.26
CA ALA A 20 13.90 17.14 2.83
C ALA A 20 13.10 18.29 2.19
N CYS A 21 12.13 17.97 1.34
CA CYS A 21 11.08 18.93 1.03
C CYS A 21 10.47 19.33 2.37
N ASN A 22 10.74 20.55 2.84
CA ASN A 22 9.79 21.19 3.73
C ASN A 22 8.48 21.23 2.93
N PRO A 23 7.38 20.62 3.42
CA PRO A 23 6.10 20.76 2.75
C PRO A 23 5.86 22.24 2.55
N VAL A 24 5.73 22.66 1.29
CA VAL A 24 5.10 23.95 1.02
C VAL A 24 3.71 23.86 1.64
N ASP A 25 3.30 24.87 2.40
CA ASP A 25 2.03 24.95 3.15
C ASP A 25 0.75 24.80 2.26
N SER A 26 0.86 24.31 1.02
CA SER A 26 -0.18 24.26 0.00
C SER A 26 -0.27 22.96 -0.83
N CYS A 27 0.48 21.89 -0.52
CA CYS A 27 0.27 20.61 -1.21
C CYS A 27 -0.96 19.85 -0.66
N PRO A 28 -1.67 19.06 -1.49
CA PRO A 28 -2.70 18.16 -1.00
C PRO A 28 -2.13 17.24 0.09
N GLN A 29 -2.84 17.07 1.21
CA GLN A 29 -2.33 16.27 2.33
C GLN A 29 -2.97 14.88 2.34
N LEU A 30 -2.12 13.87 2.55
CA LEU A 30 -2.55 12.52 2.93
C LEU A 30 -2.54 12.39 4.45
N SER A 31 -3.00 11.26 5.00
CA SER A 31 -3.18 11.09 6.44
C SER A 31 -1.89 11.17 7.27
N ASP A 32 -0.72 10.96 6.66
CA ASP A 32 0.57 11.07 7.33
C ASP A 32 1.02 12.51 7.56
N GLY A 33 0.58 13.45 6.71
CA GLY A 33 0.96 14.86 6.75
C GLY A 33 2.44 15.14 6.43
N LEU A 34 3.21 14.16 5.94
CA LEU A 34 4.66 14.25 5.69
C LEU A 34 5.02 14.04 4.21
N TYR A 35 4.24 13.25 3.47
CA TYR A 35 4.31 13.15 2.02
C TYR A 35 3.59 14.34 1.38
N CYS A 36 4.25 14.99 0.43
CA CYS A 36 3.76 16.20 -0.23
C CYS A 36 3.58 15.92 -1.73
N PRO A 37 2.42 15.38 -2.15
CA PRO A 37 2.14 15.10 -3.56
C PRO A 37 2.10 16.40 -4.38
N VAL A 38 2.38 16.27 -5.68
CA VAL A 38 2.30 17.40 -6.63
C VAL A 38 0.99 17.41 -7.41
N ASN A 39 0.21 16.33 -7.28
CA ASN A 39 -1.13 16.18 -7.82
C ASN A 39 -2.15 15.98 -6.68
N ASP A 40 -3.38 16.43 -6.90
CA ASP A 40 -4.48 16.05 -6.00
C ASP A 40 -4.89 14.61 -6.30
N VAL A 41 -4.61 13.73 -5.34
CA VAL A 41 -4.89 12.29 -5.38
C VAL A 41 -5.66 11.85 -4.13
N THR A 42 -6.27 12.79 -3.43
CA THR A 42 -6.96 12.54 -2.15
C THR A 42 -8.12 11.56 -2.32
N GLU A 43 -8.81 11.56 -3.46
CA GLU A 43 -9.87 10.60 -3.75
C GLU A 43 -9.36 9.17 -3.98
N HIS A 44 -8.09 9.00 -4.35
CA HIS A 44 -7.45 7.67 -4.44
C HIS A 44 -7.19 7.12 -3.04
N ALA A 45 -6.71 8.00 -2.15
CA ALA A 45 -6.40 7.68 -0.77
C ALA A 45 -7.64 7.33 0.08
N ASP A 46 -8.82 7.82 -0.32
CA ASP A 46 -10.11 7.48 0.28
C ASP A 46 -10.48 5.99 0.17
N ILE A 47 -9.81 5.18 -0.66
CA ILE A 47 -10.08 3.73 -0.73
C ILE A 47 -9.84 3.04 0.62
N ASN A 48 -8.92 3.57 1.42
CA ASN A 48 -8.63 3.00 2.74
C ASN A 48 -9.79 3.28 3.72
N ARG A 49 -10.62 4.30 3.47
CA ARG A 49 -11.86 4.51 4.23
C ARG A 49 -12.91 3.45 3.91
N ASP A 50 -12.93 2.91 2.69
CA ASP A 50 -13.77 1.75 2.35
C ASP A 50 -13.29 0.49 3.11
N VAL A 51 -11.96 0.30 3.25
CA VAL A 51 -11.40 -0.76 4.11
C VAL A 51 -11.85 -0.59 5.56
N ALA A 52 -11.81 0.64 6.07
CA ALA A 52 -12.26 0.96 7.43
C ALA A 52 -13.75 0.68 7.64
N LEU A 53 -14.59 1.06 6.67
CA LEU A 53 -16.03 0.85 6.71
C LEU A 53 -16.40 -0.64 6.63
N ILE A 54 -15.69 -1.43 5.81
CA ILE A 54 -15.88 -2.89 5.82
C ILE A 54 -15.54 -3.47 7.19
N LYS A 55 -14.41 -3.07 7.80
CA LYS A 55 -14.04 -3.55 9.12
C LYS A 55 -15.08 -3.17 10.19
N SER A 56 -15.70 -1.99 10.10
CA SER A 56 -16.74 -1.59 11.06
C SER A 56 -17.99 -2.44 10.93
N TYR A 57 -18.46 -2.73 9.72
CA TYR A 57 -19.59 -3.64 9.50
C TYR A 57 -19.30 -5.06 10.00
N LEU A 58 -18.06 -5.53 9.81
CA LEU A 58 -17.61 -6.82 10.34
C LEU A 58 -17.33 -6.80 11.86
N ALA A 59 -17.45 -5.67 12.54
CA ALA A 59 -17.33 -5.57 14.00
C ALA A 59 -18.70 -5.45 14.71
N GLU A 60 -19.80 -5.38 13.94
CA GLU A 60 -21.17 -5.39 14.48
C GLU A 60 -21.53 -6.75 15.09
N ASP A 61 -22.57 -6.76 15.95
CA ASP A 61 -23.15 -7.98 16.55
C ASP A 61 -24.66 -8.04 16.27
N PRO A 62 -25.13 -8.93 15.36
CA PRO A 62 -24.33 -9.84 14.54
C PRO A 62 -23.55 -9.10 13.44
N MET A 63 -22.46 -9.71 12.95
CA MET A 63 -21.63 -9.14 11.88
C MET A 63 -22.42 -8.89 10.59
N ASN A 64 -22.22 -7.71 10.00
CA ASN A 64 -22.98 -7.29 8.83
C ASN A 64 -22.23 -7.55 7.51
N TYR A 65 -22.19 -8.82 7.12
CA TYR A 65 -21.53 -9.26 5.88
C TYR A 65 -22.17 -8.66 4.62
N ALA A 66 -23.47 -8.36 4.64
CA ALA A 66 -24.17 -7.79 3.50
C ALA A 66 -23.65 -6.38 3.19
N MET A 67 -23.60 -5.50 4.21
CA MET A 67 -23.06 -4.15 4.04
C MET A 67 -21.56 -4.15 3.75
N ALA A 68 -20.79 -5.05 4.39
CA ALA A 68 -19.38 -5.25 4.08
C ALA A 68 -19.16 -5.62 2.60
N LYS A 69 -20.00 -6.51 2.05
CA LYS A 69 -19.96 -6.89 0.64
C LYS A 69 -20.34 -5.73 -0.27
N GLU A 70 -21.38 -4.99 0.09
CA GLU A 70 -21.83 -3.82 -0.66
C GLU A 70 -20.68 -2.82 -0.85
N VAL A 71 -19.99 -2.45 0.24
CA VAL A 71 -18.82 -1.55 0.17
C VAL A 71 -17.70 -2.15 -0.68
N TYR A 72 -17.40 -3.44 -0.54
CA TYR A 72 -16.38 -4.10 -1.36
C TYR A 72 -16.67 -3.99 -2.87
N THR A 73 -17.93 -4.19 -3.26
CA THR A 73 -18.36 -4.25 -4.68
C THR A 73 -18.73 -2.90 -5.28
N MET A 74 -19.25 -1.97 -4.48
CA MET A 74 -19.78 -0.69 -4.97
C MET A 74 -18.92 0.51 -4.59
N GLY A 75 -18.04 0.37 -3.60
CA GLY A 75 -17.27 1.49 -3.03
C GLY A 75 -18.17 2.47 -2.27
N ASN A 76 -17.57 3.31 -1.43
CA ASN A 76 -18.32 4.32 -0.67
C ASN A 76 -17.63 5.69 -0.62
N PHE A 77 -16.29 5.72 -0.54
CA PHE A 77 -15.54 6.96 -0.39
C PHE A 77 -14.63 7.30 -1.58
N SER A 78 -14.00 6.32 -2.23
CA SER A 78 -13.04 6.59 -3.31
C SER A 78 -13.71 6.89 -4.65
N SER A 79 -13.85 8.17 -5.00
CA SER A 79 -14.51 8.59 -6.26
C SER A 79 -13.59 8.46 -7.48
N LYS A 80 -14.17 8.16 -8.64
CA LYS A 80 -13.57 8.33 -9.99
C LYS A 80 -14.15 9.55 -10.71
N GLY A 81 -15.01 10.32 -10.05
CA GLY A 81 -15.81 11.39 -10.66
C GLY A 81 -17.07 10.88 -11.36
N ALA A 82 -17.95 11.81 -11.72
CA ALA A 82 -19.22 11.56 -12.42
C ALA A 82 -20.12 10.50 -11.74
N GLY A 83 -20.08 10.42 -10.40
CA GLY A 83 -20.86 9.46 -9.61
C GLY A 83 -20.35 8.02 -9.64
N ASN A 84 -19.19 7.76 -10.26
CA ASN A 84 -18.57 6.43 -10.28
C ASN A 84 -17.58 6.28 -9.13
N MET A 85 -17.56 5.10 -8.53
CA MET A 85 -16.64 4.76 -7.46
C MET A 85 -15.50 3.87 -7.94
N ARG A 86 -14.35 4.02 -7.29
CA ARG A 86 -13.29 3.02 -7.25
C ARG A 86 -13.64 2.04 -6.14
N THR A 87 -13.59 0.75 -6.47
CA THR A 87 -14.04 -0.31 -5.57
C THR A 87 -12.90 -1.25 -5.26
N LEU A 88 -12.89 -1.83 -4.06
CA LEU A 88 -11.89 -2.83 -3.68
C LEU A 88 -11.99 -4.08 -4.58
N GLN A 89 -13.18 -4.36 -5.13
CA GLN A 89 -13.37 -5.38 -6.16
C GLN A 89 -12.62 -5.05 -7.45
N ASP A 90 -12.73 -3.83 -7.98
CA ASP A 90 -12.03 -3.41 -9.21
C ASP A 90 -10.51 -3.53 -9.05
N LEU A 91 -10.00 -3.17 -7.87
CA LEU A 91 -8.58 -3.28 -7.54
C LEU A 91 -8.14 -4.75 -7.48
N ALA A 92 -8.96 -5.62 -6.86
CA ALA A 92 -8.70 -7.06 -6.77
C ALA A 92 -8.78 -7.79 -8.12
N LEU A 93 -9.55 -7.26 -9.08
CA LEU A 93 -9.75 -7.82 -10.42
C LEU A 93 -8.90 -7.15 -11.50
N LYS A 94 -8.08 -6.17 -11.14
CA LYS A 94 -7.24 -5.46 -12.11
C LYS A 94 -6.26 -6.42 -12.79
N ASP A 95 -6.31 -6.49 -14.11
CA ASP A 95 -5.22 -7.09 -14.88
C ASP A 95 -4.02 -6.13 -14.91
N MET A 96 -2.96 -6.49 -14.19
CA MET A 96 -1.69 -5.76 -14.13
C MET A 96 -0.61 -6.36 -15.03
N THR A 97 -1.00 -7.23 -15.98
CA THR A 97 -0.12 -7.95 -16.91
C THR A 97 -0.27 -7.50 -18.37
N VAL A 98 -1.03 -6.43 -18.61
CA VAL A 98 -1.39 -5.97 -19.95
C VAL A 98 -0.18 -5.40 -20.71
N SER A 99 0.08 -5.94 -21.90
CA SER A 99 1.12 -5.45 -22.82
C SER A 99 0.87 -4.00 -23.27
N GLY A 100 1.95 -3.26 -23.52
CA GLY A 100 1.89 -1.82 -23.86
C GLY A 100 1.63 -0.89 -22.67
N LYS A 101 1.61 -1.44 -21.46
CA LYS A 101 1.59 -0.73 -20.18
C LYS A 101 2.69 -1.29 -19.28
N TYR A 102 2.87 -0.69 -18.10
CA TYR A 102 3.69 -1.32 -17.07
C TYR A 102 3.13 -2.70 -16.71
N THR A 103 3.99 -3.71 -16.78
CA THR A 103 3.69 -5.08 -16.36
C THR A 103 4.31 -5.31 -15.00
N ASN A 104 3.47 -5.52 -13.98
CA ASN A 104 3.95 -5.78 -12.63
C ASN A 104 4.44 -7.23 -12.51
N VAL A 105 5.76 -7.42 -12.45
CA VAL A 105 6.39 -8.75 -12.40
C VAL A 105 5.97 -9.59 -11.19
N PHE A 106 5.70 -8.95 -10.04
CA PHE A 106 5.16 -9.64 -8.87
C PHE A 106 3.76 -10.19 -9.17
N TYR A 107 2.94 -9.38 -9.84
CA TYR A 107 1.58 -9.77 -10.22
C TYR A 107 1.57 -10.87 -11.28
N SER A 108 2.49 -10.83 -12.25
CA SER A 108 2.67 -11.93 -13.22
C SER A 108 3.03 -13.24 -12.52
N GLY A 109 3.89 -13.19 -11.49
CA GLY A 109 4.22 -14.36 -10.67
C GLY A 109 3.01 -14.87 -9.87
N ALA A 110 2.22 -13.98 -9.28
CA ALA A 110 0.99 -14.34 -8.58
C ALA A 110 -0.03 -14.98 -9.53
N LEU A 111 -0.25 -14.40 -10.71
CA LEU A 111 -1.14 -14.97 -11.73
C LEU A 111 -0.69 -16.38 -12.14
N SER A 112 0.62 -16.60 -12.32
CA SER A 112 1.16 -17.93 -12.61
C SER A 112 0.93 -18.93 -11.48
N LEU A 113 0.95 -18.49 -10.21
CA LEU A 113 0.76 -19.35 -9.05
C LEU A 113 -0.71 -19.69 -8.80
N TYR A 114 -1.59 -18.69 -8.91
CA TYR A 114 -3.02 -18.82 -8.59
C TYR A 114 -3.87 -19.23 -9.81
N GLY A 115 -3.34 -19.11 -11.02
CA GLY A 115 -3.98 -19.56 -12.27
C GLY A 115 -5.02 -18.60 -12.85
N SER A 116 -5.55 -17.65 -12.06
CA SER A 116 -6.43 -16.58 -12.54
C SER A 116 -6.24 -15.30 -11.73
N ILE A 117 -6.62 -14.16 -12.32
CA ILE A 117 -6.62 -12.86 -11.65
C ILE A 117 -7.56 -12.88 -10.43
N SER A 118 -8.75 -13.46 -10.60
CA SER A 118 -9.74 -13.55 -9.53
C SER A 118 -9.23 -14.35 -8.32
N ALA A 119 -8.43 -15.39 -8.54
CA ALA A 119 -7.93 -16.26 -7.49
C ALA A 119 -6.84 -15.60 -6.62
N ILE A 120 -6.17 -14.54 -7.09
CA ILE A 120 -5.13 -13.83 -6.34
C ILE A 120 -5.74 -13.11 -5.15
N TRP A 121 -6.79 -12.34 -5.45
CA TRP A 121 -7.62 -11.37 -4.72
C TRP A 121 -9.06 -11.71 -4.31
N HIS A 122 -9.86 -11.92 -5.34
CA HIS A 122 -11.29 -11.68 -5.30
C HIS A 122 -12.04 -12.89 -4.75
N ASP A 123 -11.67 -14.09 -5.21
CA ASP A 123 -12.44 -15.30 -4.98
C ASP A 123 -12.53 -15.66 -3.50
N TYR A 124 -11.44 -15.51 -2.75
CA TYR A 124 -11.45 -15.81 -1.32
C TYR A 124 -12.11 -14.67 -0.49
N ILE A 125 -12.09 -13.41 -0.94
CA ILE A 125 -12.84 -12.30 -0.30
C ILE A 125 -14.33 -12.60 -0.41
N ILE A 126 -14.82 -12.86 -1.62
CA ILE A 126 -16.24 -13.18 -1.86
C ILE A 126 -16.63 -14.48 -1.16
N ALA A 127 -15.78 -15.51 -1.19
CA ALA A 127 -16.04 -16.75 -0.47
C ALA A 127 -16.27 -16.49 1.04
N CYS A 128 -15.45 -15.63 1.64
CA CYS A 128 -15.59 -15.27 3.04
C CYS A 128 -16.77 -14.32 3.32
N LEU A 129 -17.11 -13.39 2.42
CA LEU A 129 -18.31 -12.57 2.58
C LEU A 129 -19.60 -13.39 2.46
N ASP A 130 -19.63 -14.38 1.56
CA ASP A 130 -20.83 -15.18 1.24
C ASP A 130 -20.96 -16.49 2.03
N ASN A 131 -20.00 -16.80 2.91
CA ASN A 131 -19.92 -18.10 3.62
C ASN A 131 -19.90 -19.30 2.64
N THR A 132 -19.07 -19.20 1.61
CA THR A 132 -18.89 -20.24 0.58
C THR A 132 -17.43 -20.64 0.45
N GLY A 133 -17.13 -21.60 -0.44
CA GLY A 133 -15.77 -22.02 -0.76
C GLY A 133 -14.94 -22.40 0.49
N MET A 134 -13.71 -21.89 0.58
CA MET A 134 -12.81 -22.14 1.72
C MET A 134 -13.32 -21.60 3.06
N CYS A 135 -14.29 -20.68 3.02
CA CYS A 135 -14.84 -20.01 4.19
C CYS A 135 -16.20 -20.58 4.62
N LYS A 136 -16.74 -21.58 3.91
CA LYS A 136 -18.00 -22.23 4.25
C LYS A 136 -17.94 -22.86 5.65
N ASP A 137 -18.94 -22.55 6.45
CA ASP A 137 -19.14 -23.04 7.83
C ASP A 137 -17.95 -22.71 8.77
N LYS A 138 -17.13 -21.71 8.40
CA LYS A 138 -16.07 -21.19 9.25
C LYS A 138 -16.62 -20.17 10.24
N SER A 139 -15.91 -19.99 11.35
CA SER A 139 -16.28 -18.99 12.35
C SER A 139 -16.21 -17.58 11.77
N ASP A 140 -17.01 -16.69 12.35
CA ASP A 140 -16.97 -15.27 12.00
C ASP A 140 -15.59 -14.65 12.21
N SER A 141 -14.88 -15.05 13.27
CA SER A 141 -13.50 -14.63 13.50
C SER A 141 -12.54 -15.04 12.39
N PHE A 142 -12.70 -16.23 11.81
CA PHE A 142 -11.88 -16.69 10.69
C PHE A 142 -12.19 -15.89 9.42
N ARG A 143 -13.48 -15.72 9.10
CA ARG A 143 -13.94 -14.99 7.91
C ARG A 143 -13.51 -13.53 7.96
N GLN A 144 -13.73 -12.87 9.10
CA GLN A 144 -13.30 -11.50 9.36
C GLN A 144 -11.78 -11.35 9.21
N TYR A 145 -10.99 -12.28 9.77
CA TYR A 145 -9.54 -12.26 9.65
C TYR A 145 -9.08 -12.31 8.20
N VAL A 146 -9.62 -13.25 7.41
CA VAL A 146 -9.27 -13.40 5.99
C VAL A 146 -9.63 -12.13 5.21
N ILE A 147 -10.85 -11.61 5.38
CA ILE A 147 -11.30 -10.39 4.68
C ILE A 147 -10.38 -9.21 5.03
N ASN A 148 -10.12 -8.95 6.31
CA ASN A 148 -9.30 -7.82 6.72
C ASN A 148 -7.86 -7.89 6.18
N LYS A 149 -7.23 -9.07 6.20
CA LYS A 149 -5.87 -9.24 5.66
C LYS A 149 -5.81 -9.09 4.15
N ALA A 150 -6.85 -9.58 3.48
CA ALA A 150 -6.97 -9.53 2.05
C ALA A 150 -7.14 -8.14 1.48
N LEU A 151 -8.00 -7.31 2.09
CA LEU A 151 -8.22 -5.93 1.64
C LEU A 151 -6.93 -5.13 1.64
N ILE A 152 -6.10 -5.33 2.67
CA ILE A 152 -4.77 -4.70 2.75
C ILE A 152 -3.83 -5.26 1.68
N GLY A 153 -3.90 -6.56 1.41
CA GLY A 153 -3.20 -7.20 0.30
C GLY A 153 -3.57 -6.61 -1.07
N VAL A 154 -4.85 -6.36 -1.30
CA VAL A 154 -5.39 -5.71 -2.51
C VAL A 154 -4.81 -4.31 -2.68
N VAL A 155 -4.93 -3.47 -1.65
CA VAL A 155 -4.44 -2.08 -1.72
C VAL A 155 -2.91 -2.03 -1.88
N THR A 156 -2.18 -2.90 -1.15
CA THR A 156 -0.71 -2.99 -1.28
C THR A 156 -0.30 -3.41 -2.69
N ALA A 157 -0.95 -4.42 -3.27
CA ALA A 157 -0.67 -4.86 -4.63
C ALA A 157 -0.94 -3.75 -5.65
N TYR A 158 -2.02 -2.99 -5.47
CA TYR A 158 -2.33 -1.87 -6.35
C TYR A 158 -1.31 -0.73 -6.23
N ALA A 159 -0.90 -0.37 -5.01
CA ALA A 159 0.17 0.60 -4.79
C ALA A 159 1.48 0.19 -5.49
N THR A 160 1.86 -1.10 -5.44
CA THR A 160 3.06 -1.58 -6.16
C THR A 160 2.93 -1.42 -7.67
N TYR A 161 1.74 -1.63 -8.21
CA TYR A 161 1.49 -1.45 -9.63
C TYR A 161 1.66 0.02 -10.04
N GLU A 162 1.14 0.96 -9.25
CA GLU A 162 1.26 2.40 -9.56
C GLU A 162 2.71 2.91 -9.47
N PHE A 163 3.49 2.48 -8.47
CA PHE A 163 4.92 2.85 -8.40
C PHE A 163 5.70 2.38 -9.61
N GLY A 164 5.47 1.14 -10.06
CA GLY A 164 6.14 0.64 -11.26
C GLY A 164 5.60 1.29 -12.54
N ALA A 165 4.33 1.67 -12.58
CA ALA A 165 3.75 2.46 -13.68
C ALA A 165 4.42 3.84 -13.78
N ALA A 166 4.67 4.50 -12.66
CA ALA A 166 5.41 5.76 -12.61
C ALA A 166 6.84 5.61 -13.15
N VAL A 167 7.57 4.56 -12.73
CA VAL A 167 8.92 4.27 -13.23
C VAL A 167 8.91 4.06 -14.75
N TRP A 168 7.95 3.27 -15.25
CA TRP A 168 7.80 2.99 -16.68
C TRP A 168 7.47 4.25 -17.49
N LYS A 169 6.54 5.09 -17.00
CA LYS A 169 6.19 6.38 -17.61
C LYS A 169 7.39 7.32 -17.67
N GLY A 170 8.13 7.44 -16.57
CA GLY A 170 9.35 8.25 -16.51
C GLY A 170 10.39 7.79 -17.53
N ALA A 171 10.61 6.47 -17.66
CA ALA A 171 11.52 5.90 -18.65
C ALA A 171 11.10 6.18 -20.11
N ASN A 172 9.81 6.40 -20.35
CA ASN A 172 9.27 6.80 -21.66
C ASN A 172 9.27 8.32 -21.89
N GLY A 173 9.87 9.10 -20.98
CA GLY A 173 9.95 10.56 -21.08
C GLY A 173 8.66 11.29 -20.67
N GLU A 174 7.70 10.61 -20.04
CA GLU A 174 6.47 11.21 -19.53
C GLU A 174 6.70 11.87 -18.14
N THR A 175 7.61 12.86 -18.08
CA THR A 175 8.11 13.41 -16.80
C THR A 175 7.37 14.66 -16.32
N ALA A 176 6.29 15.10 -16.97
CA ALA A 176 5.49 16.20 -16.43
C ALA A 176 4.73 15.76 -15.17
N ASP A 177 4.35 16.72 -14.31
CA ASP A 177 3.71 16.42 -13.01
C ASP A 177 2.43 15.58 -13.16
N GLY A 178 1.60 15.88 -14.16
CA GLY A 178 0.39 15.12 -14.49
C GLY A 178 0.62 13.78 -15.21
N GLN A 179 1.85 13.27 -15.24
CA GLN A 179 2.21 12.04 -15.96
C GLN A 179 2.84 10.99 -15.02
N ALA A 180 4.16 10.81 -15.03
CA ALA A 180 4.81 9.81 -14.18
C ALA A 180 4.70 10.15 -12.68
N ALA A 181 4.79 11.44 -12.33
CA ALA A 181 4.59 11.88 -10.96
C ALA A 181 3.16 11.68 -10.47
N TYR A 182 2.15 11.81 -11.35
CA TYR A 182 0.76 11.48 -11.02
C TYR A 182 0.59 10.01 -10.62
N ALA A 183 1.15 9.07 -11.39
CA ALA A 183 1.12 7.65 -11.03
C ALA A 183 1.88 7.35 -9.72
N TRP A 184 2.96 8.09 -9.43
CA TRP A 184 3.68 7.96 -8.17
C TRP A 184 2.85 8.47 -6.98
N ASP A 185 2.20 9.62 -7.15
CA ASP A 185 1.27 10.19 -6.19
C ASP A 185 0.06 9.27 -5.95
N GLU A 186 -0.49 8.63 -6.99
CA GLU A 186 -1.54 7.60 -6.86
C GLU A 186 -1.05 6.41 -6.01
N GLY A 187 0.16 5.91 -6.28
CA GLY A 187 0.76 4.84 -5.48
C GLY A 187 0.92 5.22 -4.00
N ALA A 188 1.38 6.44 -3.73
CA ALA A 188 1.50 6.99 -2.39
C ALA A 188 0.13 7.14 -1.71
N ALA A 189 -0.88 7.62 -2.44
CA ALA A 189 -2.25 7.77 -1.96
C ALA A 189 -2.86 6.43 -1.53
N PHE A 190 -2.72 5.37 -2.33
CA PHE A 190 -3.18 4.04 -1.95
C PHE A 190 -2.44 3.48 -0.74
N TYR A 191 -1.13 3.70 -0.67
CA TYR A 191 -0.28 3.19 0.41
C TYR A 191 -0.53 3.90 1.76
N ILE A 192 -0.57 5.24 1.77
CA ILE A 192 -0.73 6.06 2.98
C ILE A 192 -2.20 6.11 3.41
N GLY A 193 -3.09 6.45 2.47
CA GLY A 193 -4.51 6.65 2.72
C GLY A 193 -4.89 8.05 3.18
N ASN A 194 -6.21 8.26 3.29
CA ASN A 194 -6.83 9.49 3.78
C ASN A 194 -7.76 9.16 4.95
N ILE A 195 -7.17 8.61 6.01
CA ILE A 195 -7.88 8.24 7.23
C ILE A 195 -7.42 9.18 8.33
N ALA A 196 -8.37 9.88 8.96
CA ALA A 196 -8.04 10.76 10.07
C ALA A 196 -7.40 9.95 11.20
N PRO A 197 -6.24 10.36 11.72
CA PRO A 197 -5.64 9.70 12.86
C PRO A 197 -6.54 9.84 14.10
N VAL A 198 -6.81 8.74 14.80
CA VAL A 198 -7.48 8.64 16.09
C VAL A 198 -6.47 8.82 17.22
N VAL A 199 -6.58 9.90 17.99
CA VAL A 199 -5.75 10.23 19.18
C VAL A 199 -5.18 9.00 19.90
N GLY A 200 -3.85 8.88 19.87
CA GLY A 200 -3.10 7.74 20.42
C GLY A 200 -2.52 6.81 19.36
N ASP A 201 -2.88 7.01 18.09
CA ASP A 201 -2.42 6.27 16.91
C ASP A 201 -1.20 6.85 16.18
N GLY A 202 -0.66 7.94 16.75
CA GLY A 202 0.63 8.51 16.42
C GLY A 202 0.61 9.45 15.22
N ILE A 203 0.96 10.71 15.47
CA ILE A 203 2.30 11.22 15.11
C ILE A 203 3.30 11.13 16.28
N THR A 204 2.83 10.85 17.51
CA THR A 204 3.61 10.75 18.77
C THR A 204 3.15 9.66 19.74
N GLY A 205 2.29 8.73 19.31
CA GLY A 205 1.59 7.72 20.12
C GLY A 205 1.96 6.26 19.83
N GLY A 206 1.25 5.32 20.46
CA GLY A 206 1.37 3.87 20.21
C GLY A 206 0.79 3.46 18.87
N ALA A 207 1.11 2.26 18.37
CA ALA A 207 0.63 1.81 17.06
C ALA A 207 -0.92 1.88 16.99
N PRO A 208 -1.51 2.42 15.90
CA PRO A 208 -2.96 2.49 15.76
C PRO A 208 -3.60 1.12 15.95
N GLY A 209 -4.70 1.05 16.70
CA GLY A 209 -5.66 -0.06 16.58
C GLY A 209 -6.33 -0.13 15.19
N ASN A 210 -6.03 0.84 14.33
CA ASN A 210 -6.63 1.13 13.04
C ASN A 210 -5.60 0.82 11.94
N LEU A 211 -5.68 -0.40 11.41
CA LEU A 211 -4.80 -0.92 10.36
C LEU A 211 -5.63 -1.03 9.08
N TYR A 212 -5.85 0.11 8.43
CA TYR A 212 -6.74 0.27 7.30
C TYR A 212 -5.99 0.60 6.01
N SER A 213 -4.81 1.21 6.12
CA SER A 213 -3.88 1.39 5.01
C SER A 213 -2.64 0.52 5.16
N PRO A 214 -1.95 0.18 4.05
CA PRO A 214 -0.66 -0.49 4.11
C PRO A 214 0.40 0.26 4.94
N TYR A 215 0.35 1.59 4.98
CA TYR A 215 1.24 2.42 5.79
C TYR A 215 1.05 2.19 7.29
N GLU A 216 -0.19 2.15 7.78
CA GLU A 216 -0.50 1.88 9.19
C GLU A 216 -0.04 0.47 9.63
N PHE A 217 -0.03 -0.51 8.71
CA PHE A 217 0.54 -1.83 8.98
C PHE A 217 2.04 -1.80 9.26
N ASN A 218 2.78 -0.90 8.60
CA ASN A 218 4.20 -0.74 8.87
C ASN A 218 4.46 -0.16 10.24
N TRP A 219 3.59 0.73 10.70
CA TRP A 219 3.65 1.22 12.08
C TRP A 219 3.54 0.07 13.07
N LYS A 220 2.49 -0.76 12.94
CA LYS A 220 2.34 -1.93 13.81
C LYS A 220 3.57 -2.83 13.76
N ARG A 221 4.13 -3.05 12.58
CA ARG A 221 5.33 -3.85 12.42
C ARG A 221 6.53 -3.21 13.13
N ASP A 222 6.74 -1.92 13.04
CA ASP A 222 7.85 -1.24 13.73
C ASP A 222 7.67 -1.27 15.25
N PHE A 223 6.43 -1.19 15.73
CA PHE A 223 6.10 -1.36 17.15
C PHE A 223 6.37 -2.79 17.63
N ASP A 224 5.97 -3.80 16.86
CA ASP A 224 6.19 -5.22 17.19
C ASP A 224 7.69 -5.61 17.11
N TYR A 225 8.49 -4.88 16.31
CA TYR A 225 9.92 -5.14 16.07
C TYR A 225 10.77 -3.86 16.19
N PRO A 226 10.93 -3.31 17.40
CA PRO A 226 11.58 -2.01 17.61
C PRO A 226 13.07 -1.97 17.24
N ASP A 227 13.74 -3.12 17.22
CA ASP A 227 15.15 -3.25 16.82
C ASP A 227 15.34 -3.44 15.30
N GLY A 228 14.24 -3.50 14.53
CA GLY A 228 14.26 -3.60 13.08
C GLY A 228 14.39 -2.22 12.39
N THR A 229 14.60 -2.23 11.07
CA THR A 229 14.52 -1.01 10.24
C THR A 229 13.19 -0.30 10.47
N ASN A 230 13.12 1.00 10.77
CA ASN A 230 11.83 1.70 10.96
C ASN A 230 11.10 1.90 9.61
N THR A 231 10.27 0.94 9.20
CA THR A 231 9.67 0.90 7.87
C THR A 231 8.62 1.98 7.63
N HIS A 232 7.92 2.43 8.67
CA HIS A 232 6.95 3.50 8.62
C HIS A 232 7.63 4.82 8.27
N ALA A 233 8.62 5.25 9.07
CA ALA A 233 9.32 6.51 8.84
C ALA A 233 10.15 6.50 7.54
N GLU A 234 10.76 5.36 7.20
CA GLU A 234 11.57 5.24 5.98
C GLU A 234 10.71 5.29 4.71
N ALA A 235 9.47 4.79 4.74
CA ALA A 235 8.60 4.80 3.58
C ALA A 235 8.36 6.22 3.04
N VAL A 236 8.03 7.18 3.91
CA VAL A 236 7.77 8.57 3.48
C VAL A 236 9.01 9.21 2.85
N LYS A 237 10.21 8.93 3.40
CA LYS A 237 11.47 9.44 2.82
C LYS A 237 11.68 8.90 1.41
N ILE A 238 11.43 7.60 1.22
CA ILE A 238 11.54 6.95 -0.10
C ILE A 238 10.52 7.52 -1.08
N LEU A 239 9.28 7.75 -0.64
CA LEU A 239 8.22 8.33 -1.46
C LEU A 239 8.59 9.74 -1.94
N ASN A 240 9.03 10.62 -1.03
CA ASN A 240 9.47 11.97 -1.38
C ASN A 240 10.68 11.94 -2.32
N TYR A 241 11.64 11.03 -2.08
CA TYR A 241 12.81 10.86 -2.95
C TYR A 241 12.43 10.44 -4.37
N GLY A 242 11.53 9.46 -4.52
CA GLY A 242 11.06 9.02 -5.84
C GLY A 242 10.32 10.12 -6.59
N LEU A 243 9.44 10.87 -5.90
CA LEU A 243 8.68 11.96 -6.48
C LEU A 243 9.60 13.06 -7.04
N ILE A 244 10.59 13.51 -6.29
CA ILE A 244 11.53 14.55 -6.74
C ILE A 244 12.28 14.12 -8.01
N ASN A 245 12.71 12.86 -8.06
CA ASN A 245 13.48 12.32 -9.19
C ASN A 245 12.61 11.91 -10.39
N LEU A 246 11.28 12.01 -10.31
CA LEU A 246 10.36 11.71 -11.41
C LEU A 246 10.01 12.94 -12.27
N ARG A 247 10.36 14.15 -11.80
CA ARG A 247 9.75 15.40 -12.30
C ARG A 247 10.65 16.19 -13.23
N GLY A 248 10.14 16.42 -14.44
CA GLY A 248 10.68 17.36 -15.41
C GLY A 248 12.18 17.22 -15.63
N ALA A 249 12.90 18.35 -15.55
CA ALA A 249 14.35 18.39 -15.72
C ALA A 249 15.14 17.69 -14.60
N ALA A 250 14.51 17.40 -13.46
CA ALA A 250 15.12 16.65 -12.36
C ALA A 250 15.00 15.13 -12.55
N TYR A 251 14.40 14.66 -13.65
CA TYR A 251 14.21 13.24 -13.91
C TYR A 251 15.54 12.47 -13.83
N ASN A 252 15.57 11.44 -12.99
CA ASN A 252 16.69 10.52 -12.86
C ASN A 252 16.18 9.09 -12.71
N GLY A 253 16.22 8.32 -13.80
CA GLY A 253 15.69 6.96 -13.85
C GLY A 253 16.29 5.99 -12.83
N ASP A 254 17.59 6.10 -12.55
CA ASP A 254 18.27 5.22 -11.58
C ASP A 254 17.78 5.51 -10.15
N ASN A 255 17.64 6.79 -9.80
CA ASN A 255 17.13 7.22 -8.50
C ASN A 255 15.68 6.81 -8.30
N VAL A 256 14.84 6.97 -9.34
CA VAL A 256 13.43 6.54 -9.30
C VAL A 256 13.33 5.03 -9.14
N LYS A 257 14.16 4.26 -9.86
CA LYS A 257 14.19 2.80 -9.71
C LYS A 257 14.65 2.37 -8.33
N ALA A 258 15.62 3.08 -7.75
CA ALA A 258 16.06 2.86 -6.38
C ALA A 258 14.95 3.15 -5.36
N ALA A 259 14.15 4.20 -5.59
CA ALA A 259 12.99 4.53 -4.75
C ALA A 259 11.91 3.44 -4.81
N GLU A 260 11.54 2.98 -6.02
CA GLU A 260 10.58 1.87 -6.21
C GLU A 260 11.05 0.60 -5.48
N LEU A 261 12.31 0.22 -5.67
CA LEU A 261 12.89 -0.93 -4.98
C LEU A 261 12.91 -0.74 -3.45
N GLY A 262 13.14 0.49 -2.99
CA GLY A 262 13.00 0.88 -1.59
C GLY A 262 11.61 0.55 -1.06
N MET A 263 10.56 0.99 -1.74
CA MET A 263 9.17 0.69 -1.36
C MET A 263 8.86 -0.81 -1.40
N TYR A 264 9.35 -1.55 -2.39
CA TYR A 264 9.17 -3.01 -2.42
C TYR A 264 9.86 -3.73 -1.27
N LYS A 265 11.02 -3.23 -0.82
CA LYS A 265 11.67 -3.73 0.40
C LYS A 265 10.83 -3.43 1.64
N ILE A 266 10.29 -2.22 1.75
CA ILE A 266 9.36 -1.85 2.83
C ILE A 266 8.19 -2.85 2.90
N PHE A 267 7.53 -3.13 1.76
CA PHE A 267 6.41 -4.09 1.73
C PHE A 267 6.84 -5.51 2.08
N SER A 268 8.03 -5.93 1.64
CA SER A 268 8.55 -7.28 1.92
C SER A 268 8.87 -7.48 3.40
N ILE A 269 9.41 -6.44 4.06
CA ILE A 269 9.72 -6.45 5.49
C ILE A 269 8.43 -6.48 6.31
N ALA A 270 7.45 -5.66 5.94
CA ALA A 270 6.14 -5.62 6.59
C ALA A 270 5.38 -6.94 6.50
N ARG A 271 5.60 -7.71 5.43
CA ARG A 271 4.96 -9.01 5.17
C ARG A 271 5.54 -10.16 5.98
N ASN A 272 6.69 -10.00 6.64
CA ASN A 272 7.36 -11.08 7.37
C ASN A 272 7.34 -10.88 8.90
N PRO A 273 6.24 -11.21 9.60
CA PRO A 273 6.19 -11.24 11.05
C PRO A 273 6.81 -12.54 11.63
N GLN A 274 7.57 -13.33 10.88
CA GLN A 274 8.07 -14.62 11.37
C GLN A 274 9.55 -14.59 11.74
N ARG A 275 9.85 -14.11 12.95
CA ARG A 275 10.80 -14.84 13.81
C ARG A 275 9.98 -15.76 14.70
N HIS A 276 9.81 -16.99 14.23
CA HIS A 276 9.62 -18.20 15.01
C HIS A 276 9.74 -18.00 16.53
N GLN A 277 8.61 -17.98 17.24
CA GLN A 277 8.54 -18.64 18.55
C GLN A 277 8.59 -20.14 18.27
N VAL A 278 9.81 -20.67 18.17
CA VAL A 278 10.07 -22.11 18.28
C VAL A 278 10.74 -22.30 19.62
N CYS A 279 10.06 -23.10 20.45
CA CYS A 279 10.37 -23.53 21.83
C CYS A 279 10.06 -22.52 22.93
#